data_AF-M3F0D2-F1
#
_entry.id   AF-M3F0D2-F1
#
_cell.length_a   1.000
_cell.length_b   1.000
_cell.length_c   1.000
_cell.angle_alpha   90.00
_cell.angle_beta   90.00
_cell.angle_gamma   90.00
#
_symmetry.space_group_name_H-M   'P 1'
#
loop_
_entity.id
_entity.type
_entity.pdbx_description
1 polymer ?
#
loop_
_entity_poly.entity_id
_entity_poly.type
_entity_poly.pdbx_seq_one_letter_code
_entity_poly.pdbx_strand_id
1 'polypeptide(L)'
;MKVYQHVTEFKDGDGIGNDIKGIRNVFEKIGVSSSIICLKNFSKEPFPIEVHPTTLRFSPNDIHILNYGGCGYPLDWFRNLPGKK
;
A
#
# COMPACT_ATOMS: atom_id res chain seq x y z
N MET A 1 2.80 -14.00 -5.10
CA MET A 1 3.08 -12.60 -5.45
C MET A 1 1.90 -11.79 -4.99
N LYS A 2 2.13 -10.82 -4.11
CA LYS A 2 1.13 -9.85 -3.65
C LYS A 2 1.67 -8.43 -3.85
N VAL A 3 0.79 -7.49 -4.17
CA VAL A 3 1.14 -6.07 -4.31
C VAL A 3 0.78 -5.31 -3.05
N TYR A 4 1.75 -4.59 -2.49
CA TYR A 4 1.56 -3.71 -1.34
C TYR A 4 1.69 -2.26 -1.79
N GLN A 5 0.62 -1.49 -1.64
CA GLN A 5 0.61 -0.06 -1.92
C GLN A 5 0.86 0.71 -0.61
N HIS A 6 2.02 1.34 -0.53
CA HIS A 6 2.46 2.12 0.63
C HIS A 6 2.07 3.58 0.49
N VAL A 7 1.57 4.20 1.55
CA VAL A 7 1.19 5.62 1.58
C VAL A 7 1.33 6.20 2.99
N THR A 8 1.60 7.49 3.14
CA THR A 8 1.69 8.10 4.48
C THR A 8 0.36 8.08 5.21
N GLU A 9 -0.66 8.69 4.60
CA GLU A 9 -2.02 8.75 5.12
C GLU A 9 -2.96 8.24 4.03
N PHE A 10 -3.80 7.25 4.34
CA PHE A 10 -4.78 6.76 3.37
C PHE A 10 -6.15 7.38 3.67
N LYS A 11 -6.66 8.21 2.74
CA LYS A 11 -7.91 8.97 2.89
C LYS A 11 -8.86 8.70 1.73
N ASP A 12 -10.14 8.58 2.05
CA ASP A 12 -11.19 8.50 1.03
C ASP A 12 -11.50 9.91 0.51
N GLY A 13 -10.97 10.23 -0.67
CA GLY A 13 -11.32 11.45 -1.39
C GLY A 13 -10.17 12.43 -1.61
N ASP A 14 -8.94 12.12 -1.21
CA ASP A 14 -7.78 12.80 -1.77
C ASP A 14 -7.34 12.14 -3.10
N GLY A 15 -6.53 12.86 -3.88
CA GLY A 15 -6.10 12.39 -5.21
C GLY A 15 -5.38 11.03 -5.12
N ILE A 16 -4.43 10.92 -4.18
CA ILE A 16 -3.62 9.72 -3.99
C ILE A 16 -4.47 8.53 -3.55
N GLY A 17 -5.43 8.74 -2.64
CA GLY A 17 -6.35 7.70 -2.21
C GLY A 17 -7.20 7.18 -3.36
N ASN A 18 -7.68 8.06 -4.24
CA ASN A 18 -8.41 7.66 -5.44
C ASN A 18 -7.52 6.87 -6.43
N ASP A 19 -6.28 7.30 -6.64
CA ASP A 19 -5.32 6.60 -7.49
C ASP A 19 -5.00 5.20 -6.95
N ILE A 20 -4.72 5.07 -5.65
CA ILE A 20 -4.47 3.79 -4.97
C ILE A 20 -5.65 2.84 -5.14
N LYS A 21 -6.89 3.34 -5.02
CA LYS A 21 -8.11 2.56 -5.22
C LYS A 21 -8.29 2.12 -6.67
N GLY A 22 -8.02 3.02 -7.63
CA GLY A 22 -8.03 2.70 -9.05
C GLY A 22 -7.02 1.59 -9.41
N ILE A 23 -5.77 1.75 -8.97
CA ILE A 23 -4.69 0.78 -9.19
C ILE A 23 -5.03 -0.57 -8.54
N ARG A 24 -5.53 -0.55 -7.29
CA ARG A 24 -6.01 -1.75 -6.59
C ARG A 24 -7.04 -2.49 -7.42
N ASN A 25 -8.06 -1.79 -7.93
CA ASN A 25 -9.13 -2.39 -8.72
C ASN A 25 -8.60 -3.03 -10.01
N VAL A 26 -7.56 -2.45 -10.63
CA VAL A 26 -6.90 -3.06 -11.80
C VAL A 26 -6.20 -4.36 -11.41
N PHE A 27 -5.46 -4.38 -10.30
CA PHE A 27 -4.79 -5.62 -9.83
C PHE A 27 -5.77 -6.73 -9.52
N GLU A 28 -6.84 -6.44 -8.78
CA GLU A 28 -7.85 -7.45 -8.44
C GLU A 28 -8.54 -8.01 -9.70
N LYS A 29 -8.80 -7.17 -10.71
CA LYS A 29 -9.37 -7.61 -12.01
C LYS A 29 -8.47 -8.57 -12.79
N ILE A 30 -7.15 -8.46 -12.64
CA ILE A 30 -6.19 -9.37 -13.28
C ILE A 30 -5.78 -10.55 -12.37
N GLY A 31 -6.49 -10.76 -11.26
CA GLY A 31 -6.24 -11.86 -10.33
C GLY A 31 -5.01 -11.67 -9.44
N VAL A 32 -4.51 -10.44 -9.29
CA VAL A 32 -3.38 -10.11 -8.43
C VAL A 32 -3.89 -9.49 -7.13
N SER A 33 -3.62 -10.15 -6.00
CA SER A 33 -3.99 -9.61 -4.69
C SER A 33 -3.24 -8.32 -4.39
N SER A 34 -3.96 -7.32 -3.92
CA SER A 34 -3.39 -6.06 -3.45
C SER A 34 -3.70 -5.82 -1.97
N SER A 35 -2.87 -5.07 -1.25
CA SER A 35 -3.18 -4.52 0.08
C SER A 35 -2.54 -3.15 0.23
N ILE A 36 -3.09 -2.34 1.13
CA ILE A 36 -2.58 -1.00 1.40
C ILE A 36 -1.87 -1.01 2.75
N ILE A 37 -0.71 -0.36 2.82
CA ILE A 37 0.05 -0.17 4.07
C ILE A 37 0.24 1.33 4.29
N CYS A 38 -0.32 1.85 5.37
CA CYS A 38 -0.27 3.28 5.68
C CYS A 38 0.31 3.57 7.07
N LEU A 39 0.75 4.81 7.33
CA LEU A 39 1.09 5.22 8.69
C LEU A 39 -0.16 5.62 9.48
N LYS A 40 -1.17 6.14 8.76
CA LYS A 40 -2.48 6.47 9.31
C LYS A 40 -3.57 6.10 8.32
N ASN A 41 -4.58 5.38 8.81
CA ASN A 41 -5.78 5.08 8.03
C ASN A 41 -6.90 6.05 8.41
N PHE A 42 -7.42 6.78 7.43
CA PHE A 42 -8.62 7.60 7.52
C PHE A 42 -9.74 7.11 6.59
N SER A 43 -9.46 6.07 5.81
CA SER A 43 -10.42 5.44 4.91
C SER A 43 -11.36 4.50 5.67
N LYS A 44 -12.59 4.39 5.16
CA LYS A 44 -13.65 3.48 5.62
C LYS A 44 -13.90 2.33 4.66
N GLU A 45 -13.05 2.18 3.64
CA GLU A 45 -13.16 1.12 2.65
C GLU A 45 -13.13 -0.27 3.30
N PRO A 46 -13.91 -1.24 2.80
CA PRO A 46 -14.08 -2.55 3.42
C PRO A 46 -12.93 -3.52 3.14
N PHE A 47 -11.98 -3.16 2.26
CA PHE A 47 -10.86 -4.02 1.89
C PHE A 47 -9.70 -3.94 2.90
N PRO A 48 -8.74 -4.91 2.86
CA PRO A 48 -7.63 -4.93 3.81
C PRO A 48 -6.73 -3.70 3.73
N ILE A 49 -6.61 -2.98 4.85
CA ILE A 49 -5.72 -1.85 5.06
C ILE A 49 -4.90 -2.14 6.33
N GLU A 50 -3.59 -2.03 6.21
CA GLU A 50 -2.64 -2.27 7.28
C GLU A 50 -2.03 -0.95 7.75
N VAL A 51 -1.78 -0.83 9.04
CA VAL A 51 -1.11 0.34 9.63
C VAL A 51 0.29 -0.06 10.05
N HIS A 52 1.30 0.71 9.63
CA HIS A 52 2.69 0.53 10.04
C HIS A 52 2.88 1.00 11.49
N PRO A 53 3.59 0.23 12.34
CA PRO A 53 4.25 -1.05 12.03
C PRO A 53 3.26 -2.22 11.91
N THR A 54 3.44 -3.07 10.89
CA THR A 54 2.60 -4.24 10.62
C THR A 54 3.33 -5.54 10.98
N THR A 55 2.58 -6.59 11.33
CA THR A 55 3.08 -7.95 11.60
C THR A 55 3.08 -8.85 10.36
N LEU A 56 2.73 -8.29 9.19
CA LEU A 56 2.75 -9.01 7.93
C LEU A 56 4.13 -9.61 7.63
N ARG A 57 4.12 -10.83 7.10
CA ARG A 57 5.30 -11.48 6.55
C ARG A 57 5.34 -11.24 5.05
N PHE A 58 6.40 -10.58 4.61
CA PHE A 58 6.64 -10.28 3.19
C PHE A 58 7.50 -11.36 2.53
N SER A 59 7.33 -11.52 1.23
CA SER A 59 8.04 -12.51 0.40
C SER A 59 8.97 -11.82 -0.62
N PRO A 60 10.11 -12.45 -0.99
CA PRO A 60 10.95 -11.98 -2.10
C PRO A 60 10.25 -11.85 -3.46
N ASN A 61 9.06 -12.45 -3.60
CA ASN A 61 8.25 -12.38 -4.81
C ASN A 61 7.13 -11.32 -4.76
N ASP A 62 7.09 -10.51 -3.70
CA ASP A 62 6.10 -9.43 -3.58
C ASP A 62 6.55 -8.16 -4.29
N ILE A 63 5.59 -7.27 -4.55
CA ILE A 63 5.79 -5.98 -5.19
C ILE A 63 5.33 -4.89 -4.23
N HIS A 64 6.12 -3.84 -4.09
CA HIS A 64 5.92 -2.75 -3.14
C HIS A 64 5.88 -1.41 -3.87
N ILE A 65 4.72 -0.78 -3.98
CA ILE A 65 4.56 0.51 -4.65
C ILE A 65 4.49 1.60 -3.59
N LEU A 66 5.43 2.55 -3.59
CA LEU A 66 5.36 3.72 -2.73
C LEU A 66 4.63 4.87 -3.42
N ASN A 67 3.44 5.21 -2.93
CA ASN A 67 2.70 6.39 -3.33
C ASN A 67 3.16 7.58 -2.47
N TYR A 68 4.04 8.40 -3.04
CA TYR A 68 4.63 9.53 -2.32
C TYR A 68 3.81 10.81 -2.50
N GLY A 69 3.29 11.36 -1.40
CA GLY A 69 2.60 12.65 -1.44
C GLY A 69 2.05 13.13 -0.10
N GLY A 70 2.91 13.10 0.92
CA GLY A 70 2.59 13.57 2.26
C GLY A 70 3.83 14.04 3.02
N CYS A 71 3.75 14.08 4.35
CA CYS A 71 4.84 14.54 5.23
C CYS A 71 6.04 13.59 5.32
N GLY A 72 5.99 12.43 4.66
CA GLY A 72 7.09 11.48 4.55
C GLY A 72 6.64 10.03 4.74
N TYR A 73 7.56 9.09 4.47
CA TYR A 73 7.35 7.66 4.72
C TYR A 73 8.66 7.07 5.27
N PRO A 74 8.64 5.98 6.06
CA PRO A 74 9.85 5.33 6.56
C PRO A 74 10.61 4.65 5.39
N LEU A 75 11.40 5.43 4.65
CA LEU A 75 12.02 5.01 3.40
C LEU A 75 13.01 3.86 3.61
N ASP A 76 13.78 3.87 4.70
CA ASP A 76 14.72 2.79 4.98
C ASP A 76 13.99 1.47 5.22
N TRP A 77 12.87 1.51 5.94
CA TRP A 77 12.02 0.32 6.12
C TRP A 77 11.48 -0.17 4.77
N PHE A 78 10.87 0.71 3.97
CA PHE A 78 10.33 0.37 2.64
C PHE A 78 11.40 -0.22 1.71
N ARG A 79 12.59 0.39 1.65
CA ARG A 79 13.70 -0.07 0.81
C ARG A 79 14.22 -1.45 1.22
N ASN A 80 14.18 -1.74 2.52
CA ASN A 80 14.66 -2.99 3.10
C ASN A 80 13.62 -4.13 3.11
N LEU A 81 12.36 -3.88 2.71
CA LEU A 81 11.37 -4.96 2.54
C LEU A 81 11.86 -5.98 1.49
N PRO A 82 11.60 -7.28 1.62
CA PRO A 82 11.87 -8.23 0.55
C PRO A 82 10.97 -7.93 -0.65
N GLY A 83 11.38 -8.35 -1.85
CA GLY A 83 10.59 -8.12 -3.07
C GLY A 83 10.99 -6.90 -3.89
N LYS A 84 10.25 -6.70 -4.98
CA LYS A 84 10.45 -5.62 -5.95
C LYS A 84 9.78 -4.34 -5.47
N LYS A 85 10.37 -3.19 -5.79
CA LYS A 85 9.84 -1.87 -5.51
C LYS A 85 9.52 -1.23 -6.83
#